data_AF-A0A853BN07-F1
#
_entry.id   AF-A0A853BN07-F1
#
_cell.length_a   1.000
_cell.length_b   1.000
_cell.length_c   1.000
_cell.angle_alpha   90.00
_cell.angle_beta   90.00
_cell.angle_gamma   90.00
#
_symmetry.space_group_name_H-M   'P 1'
#
loop_
_entity.id
_entity.type
_entity.pdbx_description
1 polymer ?
#
loop_
_entity_poly.entity_id
_entity_poly.type
_entity_poly.pdbx_seq_one_letter_code
_entity_poly.pdbx_strand_id
1 'polypeptide(L)'
;MAPSSDKPVREPIRKPWIWIVLALLLLAGVPLYWPPGTVEPIVLGLPLWALVTVGSSVVLSAYLSWLCLTQWSMVEEQEEREERERRAERGGHGEGGA
;
A
#
# COMPACT_ATOMS: atom_id res chain seq x y z
N MET A 1 23.28 20.25 23.40
CA MET A 1 22.52 18.99 23.51
C MET A 1 21.27 19.15 22.66
N ALA A 2 21.34 18.84 21.36
CA ALA A 2 20.18 18.99 20.48
C ALA A 2 19.17 17.86 20.76
N PRO A 3 17.86 18.14 20.82
CA PRO A 3 16.86 17.08 20.96
C PRO A 3 16.74 16.32 19.63
N SER A 4 17.06 15.02 19.65
CA SER A 4 16.77 14.10 18.56
C SER A 4 15.27 13.88 18.50
N SER A 5 14.56 14.68 17.68
CA SER A 5 13.16 14.42 17.33
C SER A 5 13.10 13.18 16.43
N ASP A 6 12.90 12.03 17.06
CA ASP A 6 12.49 10.78 16.45
C ASP A 6 11.04 10.95 15.94
N LYS A 7 10.88 11.47 14.72
CA LYS A 7 9.58 11.45 14.05
C LYS A 7 9.49 10.07 13.40
N PRO A 8 8.62 9.16 13.89
CA PRO A 8 8.50 7.85 13.27
C PRO A 8 7.88 8.04 11.89
N VAL A 9 8.72 8.01 10.86
CA VAL A 9 8.31 7.86 9.46
C VAL A 9 7.38 6.66 9.44
N ARG A 10 6.08 6.92 9.25
CA ARG A 10 5.04 5.91 9.36
C ARG A 10 5.03 5.12 8.07
N GLU A 11 6.01 4.23 7.94
CA GLU A 11 6.23 3.42 6.75
C GLU A 11 4.95 2.66 6.41
N PRO A 12 4.47 2.77 5.16
CA PRO A 12 3.25 2.11 4.69
C PRO A 12 3.20 0.61 4.99
N ILE A 13 4.38 -0.04 5.07
CA ILE A 13 4.56 -1.47 5.36
C ILE A 13 4.11 -1.87 6.78
N ARG A 14 4.03 -0.92 7.72
CA ARG A 14 3.60 -1.16 9.11
C ARG A 14 2.08 -1.24 9.30
N LYS A 15 1.28 -1.05 8.25
CA LYS A 15 -0.18 -1.21 8.34
C LYS A 15 -0.55 -2.68 8.15
N PRO A 16 -0.82 -3.46 9.21
CA PRO A 16 -1.08 -4.91 9.10
C PRO A 16 -2.31 -5.22 8.23
N TRP A 17 -3.24 -4.28 8.11
CA TRP A 17 -4.42 -4.43 7.25
C TRP A 17 -4.08 -4.63 5.77
N ILE A 18 -2.98 -4.03 5.28
CA ILE A 18 -2.52 -4.20 3.90
C ILE A 18 -2.16 -5.66 3.62
N TRP A 19 -1.50 -6.31 4.58
CA TRP A 19 -1.13 -7.72 4.52
C TRP A 19 -2.35 -8.64 4.63
N ILE A 20 -3.36 -8.27 5.43
CA ILE A 20 -4.61 -9.03 5.53
C ILE A 20 -5.34 -9.03 4.17
N VAL A 21 -5.48 -7.85 3.55
CA VAL A 21 -6.11 -7.73 2.23
C VAL A 21 -5.31 -8.50 1.18
N LEU A 22 -3.98 -8.36 1.17
CA LEU A 22 -3.09 -9.08 0.25
C LEU A 22 -3.24 -10.61 0.44
N ALA A 23 -3.15 -11.11 1.67
CA ALA A 23 -3.33 -12.53 1.97
C ALA A 23 -4.72 -13.03 1.55
N LEU A 24 -5.77 -12.23 1.77
CA LEU A 24 -7.13 -12.56 1.35
C LEU A 24 -7.26 -12.64 -0.17
N LEU A 25 -6.63 -11.74 -0.93
CA LEU A 25 -6.60 -11.80 -2.39
C LEU A 25 -5.86 -13.04 -2.90
N LEU A 26 -4.73 -13.40 -2.27
CA LEU A 26 -4.01 -14.63 -2.61
C LEU A 26 -4.85 -15.88 -2.28
N LEU A 27 -5.49 -15.93 -1.12
CA LEU A 27 -6.40 -17.01 -0.74
C LEU A 27 -7.63 -17.07 -1.67
N ALA A 28 -8.14 -15.93 -2.12
CA ALA A 28 -9.26 -15.88 -3.05
C ALA A 28 -8.84 -16.34 -4.46
N GLY A 29 -7.61 -16.04 -4.88
CA GLY A 29 -7.07 -16.45 -6.18
C GLY A 29 -6.77 -17.95 -6.26
N VAL A 30 -6.42 -18.58 -5.14
CA VAL A 30 -6.10 -20.01 -5.08
C VAL A 30 -7.19 -20.75 -4.30
N PRO A 31 -8.04 -21.57 -4.97
CA PRO A 31 -9.05 -22.38 -4.31
C PRO A 31 -8.40 -23.60 -3.61
N LEU A 32 -7.61 -23.35 -2.58
CA LEU A 32 -7.02 -24.37 -1.69
C LEU A 32 -8.07 -24.95 -0.71
N TYR A 33 -9.29 -24.43 -0.73
CA TYR A 33 -10.37 -24.76 0.20
C TYR A 33 -11.48 -25.62 -0.42
N TRP A 34 -11.43 -25.92 -1.72
CA TRP A 34 -12.49 -26.67 -2.38
C TRP A 34 -12.28 -28.19 -2.28
N PRO A 35 -13.30 -28.96 -1.84
CA PRO A 35 -13.28 -30.42 -1.93
C PRO A 35 -13.12 -30.86 -3.39
N PRO A 36 -12.46 -32.01 -3.65
CA PRO A 36 -12.14 -32.48 -5.01
C PRO A 36 -13.37 -32.67 -5.92
N GLY A 37 -14.59 -32.70 -5.38
CA GLY A 37 -15.84 -32.83 -6.12
C GLY A 37 -16.53 -31.52 -6.54
N THR A 38 -15.96 -30.33 -6.27
CA THR A 38 -16.58 -29.03 -6.65
C THR A 38 -15.81 -28.29 -7.75
N VAL A 39 -14.78 -28.93 -8.32
CA VAL A 39 -13.93 -28.36 -9.39
C VAL A 39 -14.61 -28.40 -10.78
N GLU A 40 -15.77 -29.04 -10.89
CA GLU A 40 -16.44 -29.39 -12.15
C GLU A 40 -17.27 -28.32 -12.88
N PRO A 41 -17.70 -27.18 -12.33
CA PRO A 41 -18.42 -26.20 -13.14
C PRO A 41 -17.45 -25.51 -14.11
N ILE A 42 -17.37 -26.07 -15.31
CA ILE A 42 -16.73 -25.51 -16.48
C ILE A 42 -17.67 -24.42 -17.02
N VAL A 43 -17.25 -23.17 -16.93
CA VAL A 43 -17.94 -22.03 -17.53
C VAL A 43 -17.17 -21.63 -18.78
N LEU A 44 -17.83 -21.67 -19.94
CA LEU A 44 -17.25 -21.31 -21.25
C LEU A 44 -16.02 -22.14 -21.66
N GLY A 45 -15.86 -23.38 -21.15
CA GLY A 45 -14.70 -24.22 -21.42
C GLY A 45 -13.52 -24.02 -20.47
N LEU A 46 -13.63 -23.08 -19.52
CA LEU A 46 -12.64 -22.83 -18.48
C LEU A 46 -13.20 -23.21 -17.10
N PRO A 47 -12.37 -23.71 -16.19
CA PRO A 47 -12.79 -23.91 -14.82
C PRO A 47 -13.21 -22.58 -14.19
N LEU A 48 -14.31 -22.56 -13.43
CA LEU A 48 -14.74 -21.35 -12.70
C LEU A 48 -13.61 -20.74 -11.85
N TRP A 49 -12.79 -21.60 -11.24
CA TRP A 49 -11.65 -21.13 -10.44
C TRP A 49 -10.66 -20.31 -11.26
N ALA A 50 -10.42 -20.64 -12.53
CA ALA A 50 -9.51 -19.87 -13.38
C ALA A 50 -10.01 -18.43 -13.60
N LEU A 51 -11.32 -18.25 -13.78
CA LEU A 51 -11.92 -16.91 -13.89
C LEU A 51 -11.78 -16.12 -12.58
N VAL A 52 -11.94 -16.79 -11.44
CA VAL A 52 -11.73 -16.18 -10.12
C VAL A 52 -10.26 -15.78 -9.93
N THR A 53 -9.30 -16.61 -10.35
CA THR A 53 -7.87 -16.28 -10.27
C THR A 53 -7.50 -15.09 -11.16
N VAL A 54 -8.03 -15.06 -12.38
CA VAL A 54 -7.84 -13.92 -13.30
C VAL A 54 -8.44 -12.64 -12.70
N GLY A 55 -9.68 -12.72 -12.20
CA GLY A 55 -10.34 -11.60 -11.53
C GLY A 55 -9.54 -11.12 -10.32
N SER A 56 -9.09 -12.03 -9.45
CA SER A 56 -8.24 -11.69 -8.30
C SER A 56 -6.93 -11.03 -8.72
N SER A 57 -6.32 -11.47 -9.83
CA SER A 57 -5.09 -10.85 -10.35
C SER A 57 -5.31 -9.40 -10.82
N VAL A 58 -6.45 -9.13 -11.46
CA VAL A 58 -6.84 -7.76 -11.85
C VAL A 58 -7.07 -6.89 -10.61
N VAL A 59 -7.81 -7.40 -9.62
CA VAL A 59 -8.05 -6.68 -8.37
C VAL A 59 -6.74 -6.44 -7.61
N LEU A 60 -5.83 -7.41 -7.59
CA LEU A 60 -4.51 -7.30 -6.97
C LEU A 60 -3.67 -6.22 -7.65
N SER A 61 -3.66 -6.20 -8.98
CA SER A 61 -2.98 -5.16 -9.75
C SER A 61 -3.55 -3.77 -9.43
N ALA A 62 -4.87 -3.61 -9.48
CA ALA A 62 -5.53 -2.35 -9.13
C ALA A 62 -5.25 -1.92 -7.68
N TYR A 63 -5.25 -2.88 -6.75
CA TYR A 63 -4.94 -2.65 -5.34
C TYR A 63 -3.50 -2.16 -5.17
N LEU A 64 -2.52 -2.80 -5.80
CA LEU A 64 -1.12 -2.35 -5.77
C LEU A 64 -0.94 -0.97 -6.39
N SER A 65 -1.57 -0.71 -7.54
CA SER A 65 -1.56 0.62 -8.17
C SER A 65 -2.14 1.69 -7.24
N TRP A 66 -3.28 1.41 -6.60
CA TRP A 66 -3.87 2.28 -5.59
C TRP A 66 -2.95 2.49 -4.39
N LEU A 67 -2.31 1.43 -3.92
CA LEU A 67 -1.43 1.46 -2.75
C LEU A 67 -0.20 2.31 -3.02
N CYS A 68 0.42 2.16 -4.20
CA CYS A 68 1.51 3.02 -4.65
C CYS A 68 1.06 4.48 -4.69
N LEU A 69 -0.05 4.81 -5.34
CA LEU A 69 -0.52 6.20 -5.44
C LEU A 69 -0.85 6.81 -4.08
N THR A 70 -1.52 6.06 -3.20
CA THR A 70 -2.03 6.62 -1.93
C THR A 70 -0.96 6.64 -0.85
N GLN A 71 -0.09 5.62 -0.78
CA GLN A 71 0.92 5.55 0.27
C GLN A 71 2.21 6.29 -0.11
N TRP A 72 2.58 6.33 -1.39
CA TRP A 72 3.77 7.05 -1.85
C TRP A 72 3.54 8.56 -1.88
N SER A 73 2.40 9.01 -2.41
CA SER A 73 2.03 10.44 -2.42
C SER A 73 1.97 11.04 -1.01
N MET A 74 1.45 10.28 -0.03
CA MET A 74 1.36 10.75 1.35
C MET A 74 2.74 10.88 2.03
N VAL A 75 3.74 10.12 1.60
CA VAL A 75 5.12 10.21 2.13
C VAL A 75 5.84 11.41 1.51
N GLU A 76 5.79 11.57 0.18
CA GLU A 76 6.42 12.70 -0.52
C GLU A 76 5.82 14.04 -0.09
N GLU A 77 4.48 14.15 0.03
CA GLU A 77 3.84 15.38 0.49
C GLU A 77 4.22 15.75 1.93
N GLN A 78 4.39 14.76 2.81
CA GLN A 78 4.87 15.03 4.18
C GLN A 78 6.32 15.50 4.19
N GLU A 79 7.21 14.82 3.45
CA GLU A 79 8.63 15.18 3.38
C GLU A 79 8.83 16.60 2.80
N GLU A 80 8.14 16.95 1.70
CA GLU A 80 8.22 18.29 1.12
C GLU A 80 7.70 19.37 2.08
N ARG A 81 6.65 19.08 2.85
CA ARG A 81 6.08 20.04 3.80
C ARG A 81 7.03 20.28 4.98
N GLU A 82 7.67 19.23 5.48
CA GLU A 82 8.71 19.34 6.50
C GLU A 82 9.93 20.11 6.00
N GLU A 83 10.36 19.90 4.76
CA GLU A 83 11.47 20.66 4.17
C GLU A 83 11.12 22.14 4.01
N ARG A 84 9.90 22.46 3.57
CA ARG A 84 9.41 23.86 3.48
C ARG A 84 9.39 24.53 4.84
N GLU A 85 8.90 23.84 5.88
CA GLU A 85 8.87 24.34 7.25
C GLU A 85 10.30 24.58 7.78
N ARG A 86 11.22 23.60 7.61
CA ARG A 86 12.64 23.77 7.98
C ARG A 86 13.31 24.92 7.25
N ARG A 87 12.98 25.14 5.98
CA ARG A 87 13.52 26.25 5.18
C ARG A 87 12.96 27.60 5.66
N ALA A 88 11.68 27.66 6.02
CA ALA A 88 11.07 28.86 6.60
C ALA A 88 11.68 29.22 7.96
N GLU A 89 11.92 28.23 8.83
CA GLU A 89 12.59 28.42 10.12
C GLU A 89 14.04 28.92 9.97
N ARG A 90 14.81 28.35 9.02
CA ARG A 90 16.17 28.83 8.73
C ARG A 90 16.21 30.22 8.11
N GLY A 91 15.20 30.58 7.29
CA GLY A 91 15.08 31.91 6.70
C GLY A 91 14.77 33.00 7.74
N GLY A 92 13.93 32.68 8.74
CA GLY A 92 13.58 33.63 9.82
C GLY A 92 14.71 33.88 10.83
N HIS A 93 15.63 32.94 11.00
CA HIS A 93 16.76 33.10 11.94
C HIS A 93 17.92 33.96 11.37
N GLY A 94 17.90 34.29 10.08
CA GLY A 94 18.97 35.03 9.39
C GLY A 94 18.86 36.55 9.44
N GLU A 95 17.69 37.13 9.78
CA GLU A 95 17.47 38.59 9.72
C GLU A 95 17.63 39.31 11.07
N GLY A 96 17.98 38.61 12.16
CA GLY A 96 18.09 39.18 13.51
C GLY A 96 19.50 39.56 13.97
N GLY A 97 20.51 39.52 13.09
CA GLY A 97 21.91 39.74 13.44
C GLY A 97 22.57 40.82 12.59
N ALA A 98 22.15 42.07 12.79
CA ALA A 98 22.86 43.26 12.34
C ALA A 98 23.14 44.17 13.54
#